data_AF-A0A415P1L2-F1
#
_entry.id   AF-A0A415P1L2-F1
#
_cell.length_a   1.000
_cell.length_b   1.000
_cell.length_c   1.000
_cell.angle_alpha   90.00
_cell.angle_beta   90.00
_cell.angle_gamma   90.00
#
_symmetry.space_group_name_H-M   'P 1'
#
loop_
_entity.id
_entity.type
_entity.pdbx_description
1 polymer ?
#
loop_
_entity_poly.entity_id
_entity_poly.type
_entity_poly.pdbx_seq_one_letter_code
_entity_poly.pdbx_strand_id
1 'polypeptide(L)'
;MLKIQPSTLYSVVSDTTSIRLSESYYRYDNVEEIHITFDTDMYMYCVIARVNVLGKLSQCRLWIDEEGNVDSYQCHRLFETKQRDSSIVSYERDCPWCNEESACGDIGAVLLKLAALPDETIPFHYISEKRLSQEEKEKRRQEEYRKQQRNRMLAFGKTMLREQKRAYENKIVSLTQHQQYELQPELAYDHVDEKLYVSFRIGAQKKYVLKDIETFLERIENHIHYKYGKQLEFVHCMEAFDERSRKQISLLKQWCEERQQATWNIMDIIMAIHVLHVHLLCQKMK
;
A
#
# COMPACT_ATOMS: atom_id res chain seq x y z
N MET A 1 -54.49 8.65 9.73
CA MET A 1 -53.55 7.92 8.86
C MET A 1 -53.57 8.65 7.53
N LEU A 2 -52.45 9.22 7.12
CA LEU A 2 -52.40 10.15 6.00
C LEU A 2 -52.88 9.47 4.70
N LYS A 3 -53.95 9.99 4.10
CA LYS A 3 -54.48 9.53 2.82
C LYS A 3 -54.61 10.71 1.86
N ILE A 4 -53.73 10.78 0.88
CA ILE A 4 -53.78 11.80 -0.18
C ILE A 4 -54.71 11.32 -1.30
N GLN A 5 -55.71 12.13 -1.63
CA GLN A 5 -56.53 11.89 -2.80
C GLN A 5 -55.79 12.38 -4.07
N PRO A 6 -55.89 11.68 -5.21
CA PRO A 6 -55.32 12.17 -6.47
C PRO A 6 -55.84 13.56 -6.86
N SER A 7 -57.06 13.91 -6.45
CA SER A 7 -57.64 15.23 -6.67
C SER A 7 -56.91 16.36 -5.94
N THR A 8 -56.21 16.07 -4.83
CA THR A 8 -55.41 17.05 -4.08
C THR A 8 -54.33 17.71 -4.94
N LEU A 9 -53.88 17.05 -6.01
CA LEU A 9 -52.98 17.66 -6.98
C LEU A 9 -53.57 18.96 -7.56
N TYR A 10 -54.83 18.93 -7.97
CA TYR A 10 -55.48 20.04 -8.68
C TYR A 10 -55.88 21.20 -7.76
N SER A 11 -55.94 20.98 -6.44
CA SER A 11 -56.13 22.05 -5.46
C SER A 11 -54.81 22.76 -5.09
N VAL A 12 -53.66 22.12 -5.33
CA VAL A 12 -52.34 22.64 -4.94
C VAL A 12 -51.53 23.15 -6.13
N VAL A 13 -51.71 22.55 -7.31
CA VAL A 13 -51.04 22.93 -8.55
C VAL A 13 -52.10 23.40 -9.54
N SER A 14 -52.15 24.71 -9.80
CA SER A 14 -53.18 25.31 -10.65
C SER A 14 -52.72 25.50 -12.11
N ASP A 15 -51.42 25.68 -12.36
CA ASP A 15 -50.88 25.84 -13.71
C ASP A 15 -50.82 24.51 -14.49
N THR A 16 -51.31 24.53 -15.74
CA THR A 16 -51.37 23.34 -16.61
C THR A 16 -49.98 22.79 -16.94
N THR A 17 -48.97 23.64 -17.05
CA THR A 17 -47.59 23.21 -17.31
C THR A 17 -47.05 22.46 -16.10
N SER A 18 -47.23 23.02 -14.90
CA SER A 18 -46.82 22.37 -13.65
C SER A 18 -47.52 21.02 -13.44
N ILE A 19 -48.83 20.90 -13.73
CA ILE A 19 -49.55 19.62 -13.66
C ILE A 19 -48.91 18.57 -14.59
N ARG A 20 -48.66 18.92 -15.85
CA ARG A 20 -48.00 18.01 -16.82
C ARG A 20 -46.60 17.61 -16.37
N LEU A 21 -45.85 18.54 -15.78
CA LEU A 21 -44.53 18.25 -15.23
C LEU A 21 -44.63 17.31 -14.04
N SER A 22 -45.60 17.47 -13.14
CA SER A 22 -45.85 16.55 -12.03
C SER A 22 -46.07 15.12 -12.49
N GLU A 23 -46.95 14.92 -13.47
CA GLU A 23 -47.22 13.60 -14.05
C GLU A 23 -45.97 13.00 -14.72
N SER A 24 -45.21 13.82 -15.44
CA SER A 24 -43.95 13.41 -16.07
C SER A 24 -42.93 12.96 -15.03
N TYR A 25 -42.71 13.77 -13.99
CA TYR A 25 -41.73 13.49 -12.94
C TYR A 25 -42.10 12.28 -12.11
N TYR A 26 -43.38 12.10 -11.80
CA TYR A 26 -43.90 10.89 -11.16
C TYR A 26 -43.64 9.65 -12.04
N ARG A 27 -43.99 9.71 -13.33
CA ARG A 27 -43.81 8.61 -14.29
C ARG A 27 -42.36 8.18 -14.46
N TYR A 28 -41.42 9.11 -14.40
CA TYR A 28 -39.98 8.84 -14.52
C TYR A 28 -39.30 8.51 -13.17
N ASP A 29 -40.08 8.37 -12.11
CA ASP A 29 -39.62 8.09 -10.74
C ASP A 29 -38.52 9.09 -10.33
N ASN A 30 -38.84 10.38 -10.47
CA ASN A 30 -37.93 11.46 -10.10
C ASN A 30 -38.04 11.84 -8.61
N VAL A 31 -39.06 11.34 -7.89
CA VAL A 31 -39.15 11.47 -6.43
C VAL A 31 -38.27 10.40 -5.80
N GLU A 32 -37.09 10.78 -5.34
CA GLU A 32 -36.06 9.83 -4.92
C GLU A 32 -36.19 9.40 -3.46
N GLU A 33 -36.82 10.23 -2.64
CA GLU A 33 -36.89 10.07 -1.19
C GLU A 33 -38.09 10.81 -0.61
N ILE A 34 -38.76 10.22 0.37
CA ILE A 34 -39.83 10.86 1.16
C ILE A 34 -39.63 10.50 2.63
N HIS A 35 -39.80 11.48 3.51
CA HIS A 35 -39.85 11.34 4.96
C HIS A 35 -41.15 11.95 5.44
N ILE A 36 -41.92 11.20 6.23
CA ILE A 36 -43.20 11.66 6.79
C ILE A 36 -43.11 11.59 8.30
N THR A 37 -43.35 12.71 8.97
CA THR A 37 -43.48 12.81 10.42
C THR A 37 -44.82 13.45 10.78
N PHE A 38 -45.30 13.22 12.00
CA PHE A 38 -46.48 13.92 12.51
C PHE A 38 -46.03 14.94 13.55
N ASP A 39 -46.38 16.21 13.35
CA ASP A 39 -46.16 17.29 14.29
C ASP A 39 -47.34 17.34 15.27
N THR A 40 -47.09 17.00 16.53
CA THR A 40 -48.12 16.95 17.57
C THR A 40 -48.59 18.33 18.02
N ASP A 41 -47.78 19.36 17.82
CA ASP A 41 -48.10 20.72 18.25
C ASP A 41 -48.97 21.42 17.21
N MET A 42 -48.68 21.20 15.93
CA MET A 42 -49.47 21.72 14.80
C MET A 42 -50.63 20.81 14.39
N TYR A 43 -50.70 19.58 14.90
CA TYR A 43 -51.65 18.54 14.49
C TYR A 43 -51.63 18.31 12.96
N MET A 44 -50.45 18.29 12.36
CA MET A 44 -50.26 18.14 10.91
C MET A 44 -49.16 17.13 10.59
N TYR A 45 -49.29 16.47 9.45
CA TYR A 45 -48.22 15.69 8.83
C TYR A 45 -47.22 16.61 8.14
N CYS A 46 -45.94 16.46 8.46
CA CYS A 46 -44.83 17.10 7.76
C CYS A 46 -44.21 16.09 6.80
N VAL A 47 -44.28 16.38 5.51
CA VAL A 47 -43.65 15.57 4.45
C VAL A 47 -42.43 16.31 3.94
N ILE A 48 -41.26 15.66 3.98
CA ILE A 48 -40.03 16.15 3.38
C ILE A 48 -39.63 15.19 2.27
N ALA A 49 -39.60 15.67 1.03
CA ALA A 49 -39.29 14.86 -0.13
C ALA A 49 -38.14 15.44 -0.95
N ARG A 50 -37.35 14.56 -1.59
CA ARG A 50 -36.31 14.92 -2.55
C ARG A 50 -36.74 14.55 -3.95
N VAL A 51 -36.67 15.52 -4.86
CA VAL A 51 -36.98 15.34 -6.28
C VAL A 51 -35.74 15.65 -7.10
N ASN A 52 -35.35 14.71 -7.97
CA ASN A 52 -34.20 14.82 -8.85
C ASN A 52 -34.64 14.81 -10.31
N VAL A 53 -34.52 15.97 -10.96
CA VAL A 53 -34.82 16.12 -12.38
C VAL A 53 -33.52 16.38 -13.12
N LEU A 54 -33.05 15.38 -13.86
CA LEU A 54 -31.82 15.49 -14.68
C LEU A 54 -30.59 15.93 -13.88
N GLY A 55 -30.44 15.46 -12.63
CA GLY A 55 -29.35 15.83 -11.73
C GLY A 55 -29.58 17.14 -10.97
N LYS A 56 -30.71 17.83 -11.19
CA LYS A 56 -31.10 19.01 -10.42
C LYS A 56 -31.98 18.59 -9.26
N LEU A 57 -31.41 18.68 -8.06
CA LEU A 57 -32.07 18.28 -6.82
C LEU A 57 -32.96 19.40 -6.27
N SER A 58 -34.09 19.00 -5.70
CA SER A 58 -35.04 19.90 -5.04
C SER A 58 -35.54 19.25 -3.76
N GLN A 59 -35.68 20.05 -2.71
CA GLN A 59 -36.29 19.66 -1.44
C GLN A 59 -37.69 20.25 -1.37
N CYS A 60 -38.68 19.38 -1.30
CA CYS A 60 -40.08 19.71 -1.16
C CYS A 60 -40.52 19.46 0.28
N ARG A 61 -41.15 20.45 0.92
CA ARG A 61 -41.83 20.29 2.21
C ARG A 61 -43.32 20.54 2.03
N LEU A 62 -44.14 19.71 2.65
CA LEU A 62 -45.60 19.89 2.70
C LEU A 62 -46.08 19.70 4.13
N TRP A 63 -47.02 20.54 4.54
CA TRP A 63 -47.81 20.36 5.75
C TRP A 63 -49.22 19.94 5.35
N ILE A 64 -49.66 18.80 5.86
CA ILE A 64 -50.89 18.15 5.42
C ILE A 64 -51.72 17.79 6.65
N ASP A 65 -53.01 18.12 6.61
CA ASP A 65 -53.95 17.78 7.68
C ASP A 65 -54.26 16.26 7.71
N GLU A 66 -55.09 15.84 8.67
CA GLU A 66 -55.48 14.44 8.83
C GLU A 66 -56.35 13.92 7.68
N GLU A 67 -57.09 14.81 7.03
CA GLU A 67 -57.95 14.55 5.88
C GLU A 67 -57.18 14.41 4.55
N GLY A 68 -55.91 14.82 4.52
CA GLY A 68 -55.05 14.76 3.34
C GLY A 68 -55.07 16.03 2.48
N ASN A 69 -55.57 17.15 3.01
CA ASN A 69 -55.47 18.46 2.39
C ASN A 69 -54.14 19.13 2.74
N VAL A 70 -53.53 19.76 1.75
CA VAL A 70 -52.27 20.49 1.94
C VAL A 70 -52.58 21.88 2.47
N ASP A 71 -52.11 22.18 3.68
CA ASP A 71 -52.19 23.51 4.29
C ASP A 71 -51.17 24.45 3.65
N SER A 72 -49.92 24.01 3.57
CA SER A 72 -48.82 24.80 3.05
C SER A 72 -47.72 23.94 2.46
N TYR A 73 -46.88 24.55 1.62
CA TYR A 73 -45.77 23.88 0.97
C TYR A 73 -44.59 24.81 0.75
N GLN A 74 -43.40 24.22 0.64
CA GLN A 74 -42.16 24.91 0.28
C GLN A 74 -41.35 24.04 -0.67
N CYS A 75 -40.74 24.66 -1.67
CA CYS A 75 -39.84 23.98 -2.58
C CYS A 75 -38.55 24.77 -2.75
N HIS A 76 -37.42 24.13 -2.45
CA HIS A 76 -36.11 24.72 -2.60
C HIS A 76 -35.26 23.92 -3.58
N ARG A 77 -34.58 24.60 -4.50
CA ARG A 77 -33.56 24.02 -5.38
C ARG A 77 -32.27 23.86 -4.58
N LEU A 78 -31.72 22.64 -4.57
CA LEU A 78 -30.47 22.30 -3.90
C LEU A 78 -29.33 22.45 -4.91
N PHE A 79 -28.36 23.29 -4.59
CA PHE A 79 -27.14 23.46 -5.38
C PHE A 79 -25.94 22.99 -4.57
N GLU A 80 -25.22 22.00 -5.09
CA GLU A 80 -23.95 21.56 -4.51
C GLU A 80 -22.79 22.20 -5.28
N THR A 81 -21.93 22.93 -4.59
CA THR A 81 -20.70 23.48 -5.18
C THR A 81 -19.49 22.87 -4.50
N LYS A 82 -18.54 22.37 -5.30
CA LYS A 82 -17.23 21.94 -4.80
C LYS A 82 -16.33 23.15 -4.67
N GLN A 83 -15.90 23.47 -3.45
CA GLN A 83 -14.84 24.43 -3.22
C GLN A 83 -13.46 23.85 -3.56
N ARG A 84 -12.44 24.71 -3.65
CA ARG A 84 -11.06 24.32 -3.97
C ARG A 84 -10.45 23.36 -2.95
N ASP A 85 -10.97 23.34 -1.72
CA ASP A 85 -10.53 22.46 -0.62
C ASP A 85 -11.29 21.11 -0.58
N SER A 86 -12.11 20.83 -1.59
CA SER A 86 -13.00 19.65 -1.66
C SER A 86 -14.19 19.66 -0.69
N SER A 87 -14.43 20.76 0.04
CA SER A 87 -15.67 20.92 0.79
C SER A 87 -16.85 21.16 -0.17
N ILE A 88 -17.97 20.48 0.09
CA ILE A 88 -19.22 20.71 -0.63
C ILE A 88 -20.00 21.75 0.17
N VAL A 89 -20.26 22.91 -0.43
CA VAL A 89 -21.22 23.87 0.12
C VAL A 89 -22.52 23.72 -0.64
N SER A 90 -23.58 23.37 0.10
CA SER A 90 -24.94 23.40 -0.39
C SER A 90 -25.56 24.76 -0.11
N TYR A 91 -26.17 25.36 -1.13
CA TYR A 91 -27.06 26.49 -0.92
C TYR A 91 -28.43 26.17 -1.50
N GLU A 92 -29.45 26.66 -0.82
CA GLU A 92 -30.85 26.49 -1.20
C GLU A 92 -31.37 27.80 -1.80
N ARG A 93 -32.20 27.70 -2.84
CA ARG A 93 -32.95 28.84 -3.36
C ARG A 93 -34.39 28.45 -3.58
N ASP A 94 -35.29 29.39 -3.34
CA ASP A 94 -36.70 29.18 -3.61
C ASP A 94 -36.93 28.79 -5.06
N CYS A 95 -37.83 27.84 -5.26
CA CYS A 95 -38.24 27.39 -6.57
C CYS A 95 -38.99 28.52 -7.28
N PRO A 96 -38.52 29.02 -8.44
CA PRO A 96 -39.19 30.13 -9.13
C PRO A 96 -40.56 29.76 -9.72
N TRP A 97 -40.91 28.46 -9.68
CA TRP A 97 -42.17 27.92 -10.15
C TRP A 97 -43.16 27.62 -9.01
N CYS A 98 -42.79 27.92 -7.75
CA CYS A 98 -43.71 27.92 -6.62
C CYS A 98 -44.03 29.36 -6.23
N ASN A 99 -45.30 29.63 -5.95
CA ASN A 99 -45.76 30.86 -5.30
C ASN A 99 -46.87 30.49 -4.29
N GLU A 100 -47.56 31.49 -3.73
CA GLU A 100 -48.62 31.26 -2.74
C GLU A 100 -49.87 30.60 -3.35
N GLU A 101 -50.12 30.78 -4.65
CA GLU A 101 -51.35 30.35 -5.34
C GLU A 101 -51.19 29.01 -6.10
N SER A 102 -49.95 28.59 -6.39
CA SER A 102 -49.65 27.37 -7.13
C SER A 102 -48.29 26.79 -6.78
N ALA A 103 -48.27 25.50 -6.48
CA ALA A 103 -47.04 24.75 -6.34
C ALA A 103 -46.44 24.40 -7.71
N CYS A 104 -45.15 24.06 -7.71
CA CYS A 104 -44.44 23.64 -8.90
C CYS A 104 -44.66 22.15 -9.23
N GLY A 105 -44.19 21.75 -10.41
CA GLY A 105 -44.22 20.36 -10.85
C GLY A 105 -43.57 19.37 -9.89
N ASP A 106 -42.51 19.77 -9.17
CA ASP A 106 -41.81 18.91 -8.20
C ASP A 106 -42.73 18.55 -7.01
N ILE A 107 -43.47 19.52 -6.47
CA ILE A 107 -44.46 19.30 -5.39
C ILE A 107 -45.60 18.39 -5.84
N GLY A 108 -46.15 18.64 -7.03
CA GLY A 108 -47.23 17.80 -7.53
C GLY A 108 -46.77 16.35 -7.81
N ALA A 109 -45.51 16.13 -8.20
CA ALA A 109 -44.95 14.79 -8.34
C ALA A 109 -44.88 14.07 -6.98
N VAL A 110 -44.55 14.78 -5.91
CA VAL A 110 -44.57 14.26 -4.54
C VAL A 110 -45.99 13.87 -4.12
N LEU A 111 -46.99 14.71 -4.39
CA LEU A 111 -48.40 14.39 -4.11
C LEU A 111 -48.87 13.13 -4.83
N LEU A 112 -48.56 13.00 -6.13
CA LEU A 112 -48.88 11.80 -6.90
C LEU A 112 -48.16 10.56 -6.34
N LYS A 113 -46.91 10.71 -5.87
CA LYS A 113 -46.18 9.61 -5.23
C LYS A 113 -46.81 9.22 -3.90
N LEU A 114 -47.13 10.19 -3.04
CA LEU A 114 -47.81 9.95 -1.76
C LEU A 114 -49.14 9.23 -1.93
N ALA A 115 -49.96 9.64 -2.91
CA ALA A 115 -51.24 8.98 -3.21
C ALA A 115 -51.09 7.52 -3.69
N ALA A 116 -49.92 7.16 -4.24
CA ALA A 116 -49.61 5.83 -4.73
C ALA A 116 -48.84 4.96 -3.72
N LEU A 117 -48.41 5.53 -2.58
CA LEU A 117 -47.75 4.77 -1.54
C LEU A 117 -48.75 3.89 -0.78
N PRO A 118 -48.32 2.72 -0.29
CA PRO A 118 -49.17 1.88 0.52
C PRO A 118 -49.59 2.60 1.81
N ASP A 119 -50.69 2.15 2.35
CA ASP A 119 -51.21 2.56 3.65
C ASP A 119 -50.19 2.14 4.75
N GLU A 120 -49.26 3.04 5.11
CA GLU A 120 -48.21 2.80 6.13
C GLU A 120 -48.39 3.56 7.46
N THR A 121 -47.82 3.02 8.54
CA THR A 121 -47.78 3.67 9.86
C THR A 121 -46.72 4.78 9.90
N ILE A 122 -47.09 5.97 10.36
CA ILE A 122 -46.21 7.13 10.49
C ILE A 122 -45.47 7.08 11.84
N PRO A 123 -44.17 7.42 11.93
CA PRO A 123 -43.30 7.99 10.89
C PRO A 123 -42.93 7.00 9.79
N PHE A 124 -42.87 7.51 8.56
CA PHE A 124 -42.63 6.70 7.36
C PHE A 124 -41.46 7.25 6.56
N HIS A 125 -40.64 6.37 5.99
CA HIS A 125 -39.51 6.74 5.16
C HIS A 125 -39.44 5.88 3.89
N TYR A 126 -39.44 6.55 2.75
CA TYR A 126 -39.33 5.96 1.42
C TYR A 126 -38.02 6.37 0.73
N ILE A 127 -37.44 5.42 0.01
CA ILE A 127 -36.31 5.61 -0.89
C ILE A 127 -36.60 4.89 -2.21
N SER A 128 -36.39 5.56 -3.34
CA SER A 128 -36.53 4.93 -4.67
C SER A 128 -35.45 3.88 -4.96
N GLU A 129 -35.84 2.78 -5.63
CA GLU A 129 -34.89 1.76 -6.12
C GLU A 129 -33.87 2.36 -7.09
N LYS A 130 -34.30 3.34 -7.90
CA LYS A 130 -33.45 4.09 -8.82
C LYS A 130 -32.32 4.80 -8.07
N ARG A 131 -32.61 5.47 -6.95
CA ARG A 131 -31.58 6.11 -6.12
C ARG A 131 -30.62 5.08 -5.53
N LEU A 132 -31.14 4.01 -4.93
CA LEU A 132 -30.31 2.94 -4.35
C LEU A 132 -29.34 2.36 -5.40
N SER A 133 -29.84 2.06 -6.60
CA SER A 133 -29.00 1.54 -7.71
C SER A 133 -27.93 2.53 -8.16
N GLN A 134 -28.24 3.83 -8.20
CA GLN A 134 -27.27 4.86 -8.56
C GLN A 134 -26.15 4.99 -7.51
N GLU A 135 -26.50 4.98 -6.23
CA GLU A 135 -25.53 5.02 -5.12
C GLU A 135 -24.60 3.80 -5.14
N GLU A 136 -25.14 2.61 -5.38
CA GLU A 136 -24.33 1.38 -5.50
C GLU A 136 -23.36 1.45 -6.69
N LYS A 137 -23.81 1.92 -7.85
CA LYS A 137 -22.96 2.08 -9.04
C LYS A 137 -21.84 3.08 -8.80
N GLU A 138 -22.13 4.18 -8.11
CA GLU A 138 -21.12 5.20 -7.78
C GLU A 138 -20.11 4.67 -6.74
N LYS A 139 -20.57 3.96 -5.70
CA LYS A 139 -19.67 3.30 -4.74
C LYS A 139 -18.72 2.31 -5.43
N ARG A 140 -19.24 1.46 -6.32
CA ARG A 140 -18.42 0.52 -7.11
C ARG A 140 -17.39 1.25 -7.97
N ARG A 141 -17.79 2.33 -8.66
CA ARG A 141 -16.89 3.16 -9.47
C ARG A 141 -15.77 3.78 -8.63
N GLN A 142 -16.09 4.28 -7.44
CA GLN A 142 -15.11 4.87 -6.52
C GLN A 142 -14.11 3.82 -6.00
N GLU A 143 -14.58 2.62 -5.68
CA GLU A 143 -13.71 1.51 -5.27
C GLU A 143 -12.77 1.05 -6.39
N GLU A 144 -13.29 0.94 -7.61
CA GLU A 144 -12.49 0.62 -8.79
C GLU A 144 -11.40 1.67 -9.03
N TYR A 145 -11.75 2.96 -8.94
CA TYR A 145 -10.79 4.05 -9.07
C TYR A 145 -9.69 3.97 -7.98
N ARG A 146 -10.07 3.75 -6.71
CA ARG A 146 -9.12 3.57 -5.60
C ARG A 146 -8.21 2.36 -5.83
N LYS A 147 -8.75 1.25 -6.34
CA LYS A 147 -7.98 0.06 -6.68
C LYS A 147 -6.99 0.34 -7.81
N GLN A 148 -7.39 1.05 -8.86
CA GLN A 148 -6.49 1.45 -9.94
C GLN A 148 -5.35 2.35 -9.46
N GLN A 149 -5.64 3.33 -8.60
CA GLN A 149 -4.62 4.22 -8.01
C GLN A 149 -3.59 3.44 -7.18
N ARG A 150 -4.05 2.53 -6.31
CA ARG A 150 -3.15 1.64 -5.56
C ARG A 150 -2.28 0.77 -6.47
N ASN A 151 -2.87 0.18 -7.51
CA ASN A 151 -2.15 -0.66 -8.45
C ASN A 151 -1.08 0.13 -9.23
N ARG A 152 -1.38 1.37 -9.64
CA ARG A 152 -0.40 2.27 -10.28
C ARG A 152 0.76 2.58 -9.34
N MET A 153 0.46 2.92 -8.08
CA MET A 153 1.50 3.21 -7.09
C MET A 153 2.38 1.99 -6.79
N LEU A 154 1.79 0.80 -6.69
CA LEU A 154 2.53 -0.46 -6.53
C LEU A 154 3.41 -0.78 -7.75
N ALA A 155 2.90 -0.59 -8.97
CA ALA A 155 3.67 -0.80 -10.19
C ALA A 155 4.87 0.16 -10.27
N PHE A 156 4.62 1.44 -9.98
CA PHE A 156 5.68 2.45 -9.92
C PHE A 156 6.74 2.12 -8.86
N GLY A 157 6.32 1.76 -7.64
CA GLY A 157 7.22 1.35 -6.57
C GLY A 157 8.07 0.12 -6.94
N LYS A 158 7.50 -0.87 -7.62
CA LYS A 158 8.25 -2.04 -8.12
C LYS A 158 9.32 -1.65 -9.14
N THR A 159 9.03 -0.70 -10.03
CA THR A 159 10.02 -0.19 -11.00
C THR A 159 11.15 0.53 -10.28
N MET A 160 10.84 1.41 -9.33
CA MET A 160 11.83 2.14 -8.52
C MET A 160 12.76 1.19 -7.74
N LEU A 161 12.21 0.15 -7.10
CA LEU A 161 13.01 -0.86 -6.38
C LEU A 161 13.95 -1.62 -7.33
N ARG A 162 13.50 -1.94 -8.55
CA ARG A 162 14.34 -2.61 -9.56
C ARG A 162 15.48 -1.72 -10.02
N GLU A 163 15.22 -0.44 -10.24
CA GLU A 163 16.24 0.54 -10.63
C GLU A 163 17.27 0.74 -9.53
N GLN A 164 16.82 0.88 -8.27
CA GLN A 164 17.72 1.00 -7.12
C GLN A 164 18.60 -0.25 -6.97
N LYS A 165 18.00 -1.44 -7.08
CA LYS A 165 18.76 -2.71 -7.03
C LYS A 165 19.85 -2.75 -8.11
N ARG A 166 19.51 -2.40 -9.36
CA ARG A 166 20.48 -2.33 -10.47
C ARG A 166 21.60 -1.33 -10.19
N ALA A 167 21.28 -0.16 -9.63
CA ALA A 167 22.29 0.84 -9.28
C ALA A 167 23.27 0.31 -8.22
N TYR A 168 22.77 -0.41 -7.20
CA TYR A 168 23.61 -1.07 -6.21
C TYR A 168 24.48 -2.17 -6.81
N GLU A 169 23.89 -3.05 -7.64
CA GLU A 169 24.64 -4.10 -8.34
C GLU A 169 25.77 -3.51 -9.20
N ASN A 170 25.48 -2.48 -10.00
CA ASN A 170 26.49 -1.78 -10.80
C ASN A 170 27.58 -1.15 -9.94
N LYS A 171 27.23 -0.58 -8.77
CA LYS A 171 28.21 -0.02 -7.83
C LYS A 171 29.12 -1.11 -7.26
N ILE A 172 28.57 -2.28 -6.91
CA ILE A 172 29.34 -3.42 -6.42
C ILE A 172 30.32 -3.91 -7.49
N VAL A 173 29.85 -4.07 -8.73
CA VAL A 173 30.69 -4.49 -9.87
C VAL A 173 31.80 -3.47 -10.14
N SER A 174 31.49 -2.18 -10.10
CA SER A 174 32.50 -1.12 -10.28
C SER A 174 33.56 -1.13 -9.16
N LEU A 175 33.16 -1.33 -7.90
CA LEU A 175 34.08 -1.43 -6.77
C LEU A 175 34.97 -2.67 -6.82
N THR A 176 34.49 -3.78 -7.37
CA THR A 176 35.26 -5.02 -7.53
C THR A 176 36.18 -5.01 -8.75
N GLN A 177 35.88 -4.21 -9.78
CA GLN A 177 36.65 -4.18 -11.03
C GLN A 177 37.87 -3.22 -11.04
N HIS A 178 38.03 -2.32 -10.06
CA HIS A 178 39.04 -1.25 -10.16
C HIS A 178 40.29 -1.41 -9.29
N GLN A 179 40.37 -2.40 -8.41
CA GLN A 179 41.59 -2.64 -7.65
C GLN A 179 41.80 -4.13 -7.40
N GLN A 180 42.55 -4.77 -8.31
CA GLN A 180 43.11 -6.09 -8.05
C GLN A 180 44.27 -5.93 -7.07
N TYR A 181 44.15 -6.51 -5.87
CA TYR A 181 45.21 -6.53 -4.89
C TYR A 181 46.25 -7.59 -5.24
N GLU A 182 47.51 -7.24 -5.01
CA GLU A 182 48.65 -8.13 -5.20
C GLU A 182 49.03 -8.78 -3.86
N LEU A 183 49.34 -10.06 -3.91
CA LEU A 183 50.07 -10.82 -2.90
C LEU A 183 51.51 -10.99 -3.40
N GLN A 184 52.45 -10.33 -2.74
CA GLN A 184 53.86 -10.35 -3.10
C GLN A 184 54.66 -11.17 -2.09
N PRO A 185 55.39 -12.21 -2.53
CA PRO A 185 56.32 -12.93 -1.67
C PRO A 185 57.64 -12.17 -1.55
N GLU A 186 58.21 -12.15 -0.36
CA GLU A 186 59.54 -11.63 -0.02
C GLU A 186 60.36 -12.78 0.59
N LEU A 187 61.46 -13.13 -0.08
CA LEU A 187 62.37 -14.17 0.35
C LEU A 187 63.50 -13.56 1.18
N ALA A 188 63.78 -14.15 2.34
CA ALA A 188 64.92 -13.80 3.16
C ALA A 188 65.71 -15.06 3.48
N TYR A 189 67.00 -15.06 3.18
CA TYR A 189 67.89 -16.15 3.58
C TYR A 189 68.61 -15.76 4.86
N ASP A 190 68.49 -16.61 5.87
CA ASP A 190 69.23 -16.48 7.11
C ASP A 190 70.52 -17.28 7.00
N HIS A 191 71.64 -16.56 6.97
CA HIS A 191 72.98 -17.14 6.87
C HIS A 191 73.44 -17.83 8.16
N VAL A 192 72.78 -17.57 9.30
CA VAL A 192 73.11 -18.18 10.60
C VAL A 192 72.41 -19.52 10.74
N ASP A 193 71.12 -19.57 10.41
CA ASP A 193 70.30 -20.79 10.50
C ASP A 193 70.32 -21.64 9.21
N GLU A 194 70.97 -21.15 8.15
CA GLU A 194 70.97 -21.74 6.80
C GLU A 194 69.55 -22.02 6.27
N LYS A 195 68.59 -21.14 6.61
CA LYS A 195 67.17 -21.30 6.28
C LYS A 195 66.67 -20.21 5.36
N LEU A 196 65.79 -20.61 4.43
CA LEU A 196 65.03 -19.69 3.60
C LEU A 196 63.67 -19.41 4.24
N TYR A 197 63.41 -18.14 4.51
CA TYR A 197 62.13 -17.64 5.00
C TYR A 197 61.35 -16.97 3.87
N VAL A 198 60.05 -17.23 3.81
CA VAL A 198 59.12 -16.56 2.90
C VAL A 198 58.16 -15.73 3.74
N SER A 199 58.07 -14.44 3.44
CA SER A 199 57.08 -13.53 4.00
C SER A 199 56.21 -12.97 2.89
N PHE A 200 55.00 -12.52 3.21
CA PHE A 200 54.07 -11.99 2.22
C PHE A 200 53.68 -10.57 2.53
N ARG A 201 53.51 -9.76 1.47
CA ARG A 201 52.89 -8.46 1.55
C ARG A 201 51.67 -8.37 0.65
N ILE A 202 50.66 -7.63 1.10
CA ILE A 202 49.36 -7.49 0.45
C ILE A 202 49.04 -6.03 0.16
N GLY A 203 48.53 -5.73 -1.03
CA GLY A 203 48.02 -4.41 -1.39
C GLY A 203 48.08 -4.11 -2.88
N ALA A 204 47.70 -2.89 -3.26
CA ALA A 204 47.80 -2.42 -4.65
C ALA A 204 49.05 -1.55 -4.83
N GLN A 205 48.94 -0.23 -4.63
CA GLN A 205 50.09 0.69 -4.69
C GLN A 205 50.95 0.63 -3.42
N LYS A 206 50.32 0.55 -2.25
CA LYS A 206 50.99 0.42 -0.95
C LYS A 206 50.74 -0.96 -0.37
N LYS A 207 51.82 -1.62 0.05
CA LYS A 207 51.81 -3.01 0.51
C LYS A 207 52.00 -3.09 2.03
N TYR A 208 51.26 -4.00 2.64
CA TYR A 208 51.24 -4.25 4.09
C TYR A 208 51.75 -5.65 4.39
N VAL A 209 52.46 -5.84 5.50
CA VAL A 209 52.96 -7.17 5.90
C VAL A 209 51.79 -8.06 6.31
N LEU A 210 51.72 -9.25 5.72
CA LEU A 210 50.79 -10.30 6.10
C LEU A 210 51.37 -11.05 7.30
N LYS A 211 50.71 -10.94 8.45
CA LYS A 211 51.22 -11.49 9.72
C LYS A 211 50.95 -12.98 9.89
N ASP A 212 49.81 -13.45 9.36
CA ASP A 212 49.30 -14.78 9.61
C ASP A 212 48.61 -15.30 8.34
N ILE A 213 49.11 -16.42 7.82
CA ILE A 213 48.64 -17.01 6.56
C ILE A 213 47.31 -17.75 6.78
N GLU A 214 47.15 -18.47 7.88
CA GLU A 214 45.94 -19.26 8.16
C GLU A 214 44.72 -18.36 8.34
N THR A 215 44.87 -17.32 9.16
CA THR A 215 43.83 -16.32 9.39
C THR A 215 43.49 -15.56 8.09
N PHE A 216 44.47 -15.36 7.22
CA PHE A 216 44.24 -14.75 5.91
C PHE A 216 43.42 -15.65 4.98
N LEU A 217 43.72 -16.94 4.94
CA LEU A 217 42.97 -17.92 4.16
C LEU A 217 41.53 -18.08 4.68
N GLU A 218 41.34 -18.11 6.01
CA GLU A 218 40.00 -18.13 6.62
C GLU A 218 39.17 -16.90 6.24
N ARG A 219 39.80 -15.71 6.19
CA ARG A 219 39.12 -14.49 5.74
C ARG A 219 38.68 -14.57 4.29
N ILE A 220 39.48 -15.19 3.42
CA ILE A 220 39.13 -15.40 2.01
C ILE A 220 37.95 -16.38 1.90
N GLU A 221 37.98 -17.48 2.63
CA GLU A 221 36.91 -18.49 2.60
C GLU A 221 35.58 -17.93 3.09
N ASN A 222 35.63 -17.14 4.17
CA ASN A 222 34.44 -16.56 4.81
C ASN A 222 34.04 -15.17 4.27
N HIS A 223 34.71 -14.67 3.22
CA HIS A 223 34.39 -13.39 2.59
C HIS A 223 34.42 -12.20 3.58
N ILE A 224 35.42 -12.19 4.47
CA ILE A 224 35.51 -11.24 5.57
C ILE A 224 36.08 -9.90 5.11
N HIS A 225 35.43 -8.80 5.48
CA HIS A 225 35.99 -7.46 5.36
C HIS A 225 37.06 -7.23 6.43
N TYR A 226 38.30 -6.92 6.02
CA TYR A 226 39.42 -6.72 6.95
C TYR A 226 40.27 -5.50 6.59
N LYS A 227 40.77 -4.81 7.63
CA LYS A 227 41.58 -3.60 7.54
C LYS A 227 43.02 -3.88 7.94
N TYR A 228 43.95 -3.73 7.00
CA TYR A 228 45.40 -3.90 7.23
C TYR A 228 46.07 -2.62 7.73
N GLY A 229 45.50 -1.46 7.43
CA GLY A 229 46.00 -0.16 7.89
C GLY A 229 45.20 1.01 7.34
N LYS A 230 45.79 2.21 7.38
CA LYS A 230 45.08 3.46 7.00
C LYS A 230 44.59 3.50 5.55
N GLN A 231 45.24 2.78 4.63
CA GLN A 231 45.02 2.89 3.18
C GLN A 231 44.68 1.53 2.52
N LEU A 232 44.37 0.50 3.31
CA LEU A 232 44.02 -0.82 2.78
C LEU A 232 42.98 -1.52 3.66
N GLU A 233 41.76 -1.60 3.15
CA GLU A 233 40.65 -2.38 3.69
C GLU A 233 39.77 -2.85 2.53
N PHE A 234 39.37 -4.13 2.55
CA PHE A 234 38.53 -4.71 1.51
C PHE A 234 37.94 -6.06 1.96
N VAL A 235 36.92 -6.52 1.23
CA VAL A 235 36.34 -7.86 1.40
C VAL A 235 37.27 -8.89 0.77
N HIS A 236 37.71 -9.87 1.56
CA HIS A 236 38.62 -10.91 1.09
C HIS A 236 37.84 -11.95 0.28
N CYS A 237 37.93 -11.89 -1.05
CA CYS A 237 37.46 -12.94 -1.93
C CYS A 237 38.48 -13.15 -3.06
N MET A 238 38.43 -14.30 -3.74
CA MET A 238 39.43 -14.63 -4.78
C MET A 238 39.46 -13.60 -5.90
N GLU A 239 38.31 -13.02 -6.24
CA GLU A 239 38.11 -12.04 -7.31
C GLU A 239 38.76 -10.68 -7.01
N ALA A 240 39.02 -10.38 -5.73
CA ALA A 240 39.69 -9.16 -5.32
C ALA A 240 41.19 -9.16 -5.63
N PHE A 241 41.75 -10.30 -6.03
CA PHE A 241 43.18 -10.48 -6.29
C PHE A 241 43.48 -10.60 -7.78
N ASP A 242 44.68 -10.17 -8.17
CA ASP A 242 45.17 -10.38 -9.54
C ASP A 242 45.36 -11.88 -9.85
N GLU A 243 45.52 -12.22 -11.13
CA GLU A 243 45.67 -13.62 -11.54
C GLU A 243 46.86 -14.32 -10.89
N ARG A 244 47.98 -13.60 -10.72
CA ARG A 244 49.21 -14.15 -10.12
C ARG A 244 49.02 -14.47 -8.64
N SER A 245 48.35 -13.60 -7.91
CA SER A 245 48.08 -13.71 -6.48
C SER A 245 47.07 -14.80 -6.20
N ARG A 246 46.05 -14.96 -7.06
CA ARG A 246 45.12 -16.10 -6.98
C ARG A 246 45.85 -17.44 -7.03
N LYS A 247 46.81 -17.60 -7.95
CA LYS A 247 47.64 -18.83 -8.03
C LYS A 247 48.48 -19.05 -6.76
N GLN A 248 49.04 -17.98 -6.19
CA GLN A 248 49.78 -18.06 -4.92
C GLN A 248 48.88 -18.45 -3.74
N ILE A 249 47.69 -17.85 -3.64
CA ILE A 249 46.70 -18.16 -2.60
C ILE A 249 46.28 -19.64 -2.68
N SER A 250 46.02 -20.16 -3.88
CA SER A 250 45.72 -21.58 -4.08
C SER A 250 46.85 -22.49 -3.60
N LEU A 251 48.10 -22.13 -3.87
CA LEU A 251 49.27 -22.88 -3.39
C LEU A 251 49.40 -22.83 -1.86
N LEU A 252 49.17 -21.68 -1.25
CA LEU A 252 49.19 -21.54 0.22
C LEU A 252 48.08 -22.38 0.87
N LYS A 253 46.88 -22.40 0.28
CA LYS A 253 45.77 -23.24 0.75
C LYS A 253 46.14 -24.72 0.73
N GLN A 254 46.66 -25.19 -0.41
CA GLN A 254 47.13 -26.57 -0.54
C GLN A 254 48.24 -26.90 0.49
N TRP A 255 49.21 -26.00 0.66
CA TRP A 255 50.31 -26.20 1.62
C TRP A 255 49.82 -26.28 3.08
N CYS A 256 48.85 -25.45 3.48
CA CYS A 256 48.24 -25.51 4.80
C CYS A 256 47.49 -26.83 5.02
N GLU A 257 46.71 -27.27 4.03
CA GLU A 257 45.97 -28.54 4.08
C GLU A 257 46.92 -29.75 4.23
N GLU A 258 48.01 -29.80 3.46
CA GLU A 258 49.03 -30.85 3.54
C GLU A 258 49.75 -30.88 4.90
N ARG A 259 50.07 -29.71 5.46
CA ARG A 259 50.69 -29.62 6.79
C ARG A 259 49.77 -30.07 7.90
N GLN A 260 48.49 -29.69 7.82
CA GLN A 260 47.52 -30.10 8.82
C GLN A 260 47.34 -31.62 8.80
N GLN A 261 47.23 -32.24 7.61
CA GLN A 261 47.19 -33.70 7.50
C GLN A 261 48.45 -34.39 8.06
N ALA A 262 49.63 -33.82 7.81
CA ALA A 262 50.89 -34.35 8.35
C ALA A 262 50.96 -34.25 9.89
N THR A 263 50.47 -33.17 10.50
CA THR A 263 50.43 -33.03 11.96
C THR A 263 49.42 -33.98 12.60
N TRP A 264 48.25 -34.17 11.99
CA TRP A 264 47.27 -35.18 12.42
C TRP A 264 47.90 -36.59 12.40
N ASN A 265 48.58 -36.96 11.31
CA ASN A 265 49.25 -38.26 11.21
C ASN A 265 50.33 -38.46 12.29
N ILE A 266 51.12 -37.43 12.62
CA ILE A 266 52.14 -37.51 13.68
C ILE A 266 51.48 -37.61 15.06
N MET A 267 50.42 -36.85 15.33
CA MET A 267 49.68 -36.94 16.61
C MET A 267 49.03 -38.31 16.77
N ASP A 268 48.48 -38.89 15.70
CA ASP A 268 47.92 -40.25 15.70
C ASP A 268 49.00 -41.30 15.99
N ILE A 269 50.20 -41.17 15.42
CA ILE A 269 51.35 -42.05 15.72
C ILE A 269 51.80 -41.88 17.17
N ILE A 270 51.91 -40.65 17.67
CA ILE A 270 52.30 -40.38 19.07
C ILE A 270 51.25 -40.94 20.04
N MET A 271 49.95 -40.78 19.74
CA MET A 271 48.87 -41.39 20.51
C MET A 271 48.96 -42.91 20.50
N ALA A 272 49.19 -43.52 19.33
CA ALA A 272 49.35 -44.97 19.22
C ALA A 272 50.54 -45.48 20.03
N ILE A 273 51.69 -44.78 19.98
CA ILE A 273 52.87 -45.10 20.80
C ILE A 273 52.56 -44.94 22.29
N HIS A 274 51.86 -43.88 22.70
CA HIS A 274 51.46 -43.68 24.10
C HIS A 274 50.57 -44.82 24.62
N VAL A 275 49.58 -45.24 23.81
CA VAL A 275 48.69 -46.36 24.14
C VAL A 275 49.47 -47.67 24.28
N LEU A 276 50.41 -47.95 23.36
CA LEU A 276 51.29 -49.12 23.43
C LEU A 276 52.21 -49.09 24.66
N HIS A 277 52.77 -47.92 25.00
CA HIS A 277 53.66 -47.75 26.14
C HIS A 277 52.92 -47.97 27.47
N VAL A 278 51.70 -47.44 27.60
CA VAL A 278 50.82 -47.67 28.77
C VAL A 278 50.46 -49.15 28.90
N HIS A 279 50.18 -49.82 27.78
CA HIS A 279 49.86 -51.25 27.78
C HIS A 279 51.05 -52.12 28.22
N LEU A 280 52.26 -51.81 27.74
CA LEU A 280 53.51 -52.48 28.12
C LEU A 280 53.90 -52.26 29.59
N LEU A 281 53.66 -51.06 30.13
CA LEU A 281 53.88 -50.77 31.55
C LEU A 281 52.88 -51.53 32.45
N CYS A 282 51.62 -51.64 32.04
CA CYS A 282 50.62 -52.44 32.75
C CYS A 282 50.94 -53.95 32.75
N GLN A 283 51.60 -54.48 31.72
CA GLN A 283 52.03 -55.89 31.67
C GLN A 283 53.25 -56.19 32.53
N LYS A 284 54.11 -55.20 32.85
CA LYS A 284 55.29 -55.38 33.72
C LYS A 284 55.01 -55.20 35.22
N MET A 285 53.81 -54.75 35.61
CA MET A 285 53.38 -54.62 37.01
C MET A 285 52.49 -55.78 37.50
N LYS A 286 52.47 -56.91 36.77
CA LYS A 286 51.88 -58.18 37.19
C LYS A 286 52.97 -59.24 37.23
#